data_AF-A0A2R6GI53-F1
#
_entry.id   AF-A0A2R6GI53-F1
#
_cell.length_a   1.000
_cell.length_b   1.000
_cell.length_c   1.000
_cell.angle_alpha   90.00
_cell.angle_beta   90.00
_cell.angle_gamma   90.00
#
_symmetry.space_group_name_H-M   'P 1'
#
loop_
_entity.id
_entity.type
_entity.pdbx_description
1 polymer ?
#
loop_
_entity_poly.entity_id
_entity_poly.type
_entity_poly.pdbx_seq_one_letter_code
_entity_poly.pdbx_strand_id
1 'polypeptide(L)'
;MVTEAECIAALREAARRLGESPTKTEYEELDIRPSSTTIVRLVGGWNEAKALAGLETYTRSDGGREGGMKIQPKPDGVALPDGYVWEDLTAQQRWYYKRREHRIEVKDERRARLQRWFYEFKRDEVECTRCGEGRPRALDFHHTGEKEHAVSKMIADGYSKQRVLEEVDRCIPLCVNCHRKEHYDGPDPEHLPSWPDRPREVQEPSKRERRTERRRWVAAYKRDSNGCRRCGAAHPACLDFHHETDKEMEISHMVSFGRSLCEIYAEIRKCVVLCANCHREADIPAPPDPGETDSV
;
A
#
# COMPACT_ATOMS: atom_id res chain seq x y z
N MET A 1 -26.88 25.45 22.94
CA MET A 1 -27.66 24.25 23.30
C MET A 1 -28.30 23.76 22.02
N VAL A 2 -28.22 22.45 21.74
CA VAL A 2 -28.82 21.86 20.53
C VAL A 2 -30.34 21.83 20.67
N THR A 3 -31.06 22.26 19.65
CA THR A 3 -32.53 22.33 19.59
C THR A 3 -33.11 21.21 18.73
N GLU A 4 -34.40 20.92 18.91
CA GLU A 4 -35.15 19.96 18.08
C GLU A 4 -35.12 20.34 16.58
N ALA A 5 -35.20 21.64 16.28
CA ALA A 5 -35.10 22.14 14.90
C ALA A 5 -33.75 21.83 14.26
N GLU A 6 -32.65 21.91 15.02
CA GLU A 6 -31.31 21.53 14.53
C GLU A 6 -31.19 20.02 14.31
N CYS A 7 -31.83 19.19 15.13
CA CYS A 7 -31.91 17.73 14.90
C CYS A 7 -32.65 17.40 13.60
N ILE A 8 -33.77 18.06 13.33
CA ILE A 8 -34.56 17.88 12.11
C ILE A 8 -33.78 18.34 10.87
N ALA A 9 -33.12 19.51 10.95
CA ALA A 9 -32.29 20.02 9.87
C ALA A 9 -31.13 19.08 9.54
N ALA A 10 -30.48 18.51 10.56
CA ALA A 10 -29.40 17.56 10.38
C ALA A 10 -29.85 16.24 9.73
N LEU A 11 -31.07 15.76 10.04
CA LEU A 11 -31.63 14.58 9.37
C LEU A 11 -31.98 14.85 7.91
N ARG A 12 -32.51 16.04 7.59
CA ARG A 12 -32.76 16.45 6.19
C ARG A 12 -31.46 16.63 5.41
N GLU A 13 -30.42 17.17 6.05
CA GLU A 13 -29.06 17.25 5.51
C GLU A 13 -28.53 15.86 5.16
N ALA A 14 -28.62 14.92 6.11
CA ALA A 14 -28.22 13.55 5.91
C ALA A 14 -28.99 12.91 4.74
N ALA A 15 -30.32 13.08 4.69
CA ALA A 15 -31.15 12.54 3.62
C ALA A 15 -30.75 13.10 2.24
N ARG A 16 -30.47 14.41 2.16
CA ARG A 16 -30.02 15.06 0.93
C ARG A 16 -28.64 14.56 0.47
N ARG A 17 -27.72 14.29 1.40
CA ARG A 17 -26.39 13.73 1.07
C ARG A 17 -26.49 12.28 0.59
N LEU A 18 -27.45 11.52 1.10
CA LEU A 18 -27.62 10.10 0.75
C LEU A 18 -28.57 9.87 -0.43
N GLY A 19 -29.40 10.86 -0.76
CA GLY A 19 -30.49 10.72 -1.72
C GLY A 19 -31.65 9.85 -1.22
N GLU A 20 -31.65 9.45 0.05
CA GLU A 20 -32.64 8.56 0.68
C GLU A 20 -32.74 8.80 2.20
N SER A 21 -33.77 8.24 2.85
CA SER A 21 -33.96 8.38 4.30
C SER A 21 -32.83 7.67 5.07
N PRO A 22 -32.06 8.37 5.94
CA PRO A 22 -30.90 7.80 6.61
C PRO A 22 -31.26 6.79 7.69
N THR A 23 -30.59 5.65 7.70
CA THR A 23 -30.50 4.79 8.90
C THR A 23 -29.63 5.47 9.97
N LYS A 24 -29.72 4.99 11.21
CA LYS A 24 -28.93 5.53 12.33
C LYS A 24 -27.42 5.43 12.06
N THR A 25 -26.96 4.28 11.56
CA THR A 25 -25.56 4.06 11.20
C THR A 25 -25.11 4.99 10.09
N GLU A 26 -25.93 5.19 9.06
CA GLU A 26 -25.59 6.07 7.94
C GLU A 26 -25.44 7.53 8.35
N TYR A 27 -26.27 7.97 9.29
CA TYR A 27 -26.17 9.32 9.84
C TYR A 27 -24.85 9.52 10.60
N GLU A 28 -24.42 8.53 11.38
CA GLU A 28 -23.17 8.59 12.15
C GLU A 28 -21.93 8.67 11.26
N GLU A 29 -21.95 8.04 10.08
CA GLU A 29 -20.84 8.09 9.13
C GLU A 29 -20.67 9.42 8.41
N LEU A 30 -21.73 10.24 8.33
CA LEU A 30 -21.67 11.53 7.64
C LEU A 30 -21.00 12.64 8.48
N ASP A 31 -20.61 12.33 9.71
CA ASP A 31 -20.07 13.24 10.74
C ASP A 31 -20.89 14.54 10.88
N ILE A 32 -22.22 14.43 10.69
CA ILE A 32 -23.14 15.55 10.85
C ILE A 32 -23.42 15.74 12.35
N ARG A 33 -23.42 17.00 12.79
CA ARG A 33 -23.83 17.39 14.15
C ARG A 33 -25.28 17.87 14.13
N PRO A 34 -26.08 17.56 15.16
CA PRO A 34 -25.74 16.86 16.42
C PRO A 34 -25.66 15.33 16.27
N SER A 35 -25.03 14.61 17.21
CA SER A 35 -24.89 13.14 17.10
C SER A 35 -26.23 12.40 17.12
N SER A 36 -26.28 11.18 16.58
CA SER A 36 -27.48 10.34 16.57
C SER A 36 -28.08 10.14 17.97
N THR A 37 -27.22 9.96 18.97
CA THR A 37 -27.61 9.85 20.39
C THR A 37 -28.24 11.15 20.91
N THR A 38 -27.73 12.30 20.48
CA THR A 38 -28.31 13.61 20.86
C THR A 38 -29.70 13.79 20.26
N ILE A 39 -29.88 13.38 18.99
CA ILE A 39 -31.18 13.39 18.31
C ILE A 39 -32.18 12.50 19.05
N VAL A 40 -31.81 11.24 19.35
CA VAL A 40 -32.71 10.31 20.07
C VAL A 40 -33.07 10.87 21.45
N ARG A 41 -32.11 11.46 22.17
CA ARG A 41 -32.37 12.02 23.50
C ARG A 41 -33.31 13.23 23.48
N LEU A 42 -33.18 14.11 22.49
CA LEU A 42 -33.98 15.34 22.39
C LEU A 42 -35.37 15.08 21.80
N VAL A 43 -35.46 14.18 20.82
CA VAL A 43 -36.68 13.94 20.02
C VAL A 43 -37.41 12.66 20.44
N GLY A 44 -36.90 11.94 21.44
CA GLY A 44 -37.54 10.72 21.98
C GLY A 44 -37.19 9.43 21.22
N GLY A 45 -37.18 9.47 19.88
CA GLY A 45 -36.90 8.28 19.07
C GLY A 45 -36.31 8.59 17.70
N TRP A 46 -35.56 7.63 17.13
CA TRP A 46 -34.96 7.80 15.80
C TRP A 46 -36.01 7.88 14.69
N ASN A 47 -37.02 7.02 14.73
CA ASN A 47 -38.13 7.07 13.78
C ASN A 47 -39.00 8.30 13.96
N GLU A 48 -39.20 8.75 15.20
CA GLU A 48 -39.93 9.98 15.51
C GLU A 48 -39.22 11.20 14.93
N ALA A 49 -37.90 11.28 15.11
CA ALA A 49 -37.08 12.32 14.49
C ALA A 49 -37.13 12.30 12.96
N LYS A 50 -37.11 11.10 12.34
CA LYS A 50 -37.31 10.97 10.89
C LYS A 50 -38.70 11.40 10.45
N ALA A 51 -39.75 11.06 11.19
CA ALA A 51 -41.13 11.48 10.89
C ALA A 51 -41.25 13.01 10.91
N LEU A 52 -40.72 13.67 11.95
CA LEU A 52 -40.70 15.14 12.06
C LEU A 52 -39.86 15.79 10.95
N ALA A 53 -38.83 15.10 10.47
CA ALA A 53 -38.04 15.54 9.32
C ALA A 53 -38.75 15.34 7.97
N GLY A 54 -39.90 14.66 7.93
CA GLY A 54 -40.61 14.29 6.70
C GLY A 54 -39.94 13.14 5.93
N LEU A 55 -39.20 12.29 6.64
CA LEU A 55 -38.41 11.18 6.08
C LEU A 55 -39.09 9.84 6.37
N GLU A 56 -38.90 8.87 5.46
CA GLU A 56 -39.47 7.52 5.63
C GLU A 56 -38.99 6.86 6.94
N THR A 57 -39.94 6.33 7.72
CA THR A 57 -39.70 5.66 9.00
C THR A 57 -39.75 4.15 8.87
N TYR A 58 -39.16 3.44 9.82
CA TYR A 58 -39.24 1.98 9.89
C TYR A 58 -40.30 1.55 10.91
N THR A 59 -41.35 0.85 10.49
CA THR A 59 -42.26 0.15 11.41
C THR A 59 -41.80 -1.30 11.58
N ARG A 60 -41.61 -1.76 12.81
CA ARG A 60 -41.59 -3.21 13.09
C ARG A 60 -43.05 -3.63 13.11
N SER A 61 -43.56 -4.22 12.03
CA SER A 61 -44.86 -4.87 12.08
C SER A 61 -44.77 -6.15 12.90
N ASP A 62 -45.49 -6.12 13.99
CA ASP A 62 -45.87 -7.21 14.86
C ASP A 62 -46.73 -8.21 14.08
N GLY A 63 -46.20 -9.42 13.90
CA GLY A 63 -46.97 -10.64 13.63
C GLY A 63 -47.75 -10.72 12.31
N GLY A 64 -47.13 -11.30 11.27
CA GLY A 64 -47.86 -12.08 10.26
C GLY A 64 -47.91 -11.50 8.84
N ARG A 65 -47.23 -12.21 7.93
CA ARG A 65 -47.44 -12.37 6.47
C ARG A 65 -47.53 -11.11 5.59
N GLU A 66 -46.60 -11.07 4.63
CA GLU A 66 -46.63 -10.30 3.37
C GLU A 66 -46.66 -8.78 3.50
N GLY A 67 -45.50 -8.21 3.87
CA GLY A 67 -45.30 -6.76 3.86
C GLY A 67 -43.83 -6.37 4.02
N GLY A 68 -42.93 -7.05 3.30
CA GLY A 68 -41.53 -6.62 3.24
C GLY A 68 -41.44 -5.29 2.48
N MET A 69 -40.69 -4.32 3.02
CA MET A 69 -40.34 -3.09 2.32
C MET A 69 -39.81 -3.43 0.92
N LYS A 70 -40.40 -2.86 -0.14
CA LYS A 70 -40.01 -3.18 -1.52
C LYS A 70 -38.50 -2.89 -1.67
N ILE A 71 -37.75 -3.91 -2.04
CA ILE A 71 -36.32 -3.78 -2.30
C ILE A 71 -36.15 -2.97 -3.58
N GLN A 72 -35.44 -1.85 -3.50
CA GLN A 72 -35.14 -1.03 -4.66
C GLN A 72 -34.21 -1.81 -5.62
N PRO A 73 -34.34 -1.63 -6.94
CA PRO A 73 -33.52 -2.34 -7.92
C PRO A 73 -32.02 -2.02 -7.74
N LYS A 74 -31.16 -2.95 -8.17
CA LYS A 74 -29.71 -2.77 -8.12
C LYS A 74 -29.30 -1.56 -8.98
N PRO A 75 -28.56 -0.58 -8.44
CA PRO A 75 -28.00 0.48 -9.26
C PRO A 75 -27.03 -0.09 -10.31
N ASP A 76 -26.99 0.50 -11.50
CA ASP A 76 -26.22 -0.01 -12.64
C ASP A 76 -24.71 -0.11 -12.33
N GLY A 77 -24.17 0.85 -11.58
CA GLY A 77 -22.76 0.90 -11.20
C GLY A 77 -22.33 -0.04 -10.07
N VAL A 78 -23.23 -0.80 -9.43
CA VAL A 78 -22.87 -1.64 -8.27
C VAL A 78 -22.49 -3.05 -8.71
N ALA A 79 -21.22 -3.43 -8.57
CA ALA A 79 -20.76 -4.79 -8.80
C ALA A 79 -20.98 -5.72 -7.59
N LEU A 80 -21.53 -6.91 -7.83
CA LEU A 80 -21.72 -7.98 -6.84
C LEU A 80 -20.76 -9.14 -7.14
N PRO A 81 -20.24 -9.85 -6.11
CA PRO A 81 -19.47 -11.07 -6.32
C PRO A 81 -20.33 -12.19 -6.91
N ASP A 82 -19.68 -13.16 -7.56
CA ASP A 82 -20.35 -14.34 -8.12
C ASP A 82 -21.18 -15.09 -7.06
N GLY A 83 -22.42 -15.43 -7.41
CA GLY A 83 -23.35 -16.14 -6.53
C GLY A 83 -24.16 -15.25 -5.57
N TYR A 84 -23.96 -13.91 -5.58
CA TYR A 84 -24.79 -12.98 -4.82
C TYR A 84 -25.88 -12.36 -5.70
N VAL A 85 -27.13 -12.40 -5.21
CA VAL A 85 -28.31 -11.81 -5.85
C VAL A 85 -28.75 -10.59 -5.04
N TRP A 86 -28.99 -9.45 -5.70
CA TRP A 86 -29.23 -8.15 -5.03
C TRP A 86 -30.46 -8.16 -4.11
N GLU A 87 -31.50 -8.87 -4.54
CA GLU A 87 -32.77 -9.02 -3.85
C GLU A 87 -32.62 -9.86 -2.58
N ASP A 88 -31.72 -10.82 -2.58
CA ASP A 88 -31.46 -11.72 -1.44
C ASP A 88 -30.53 -11.10 -0.38
N LEU A 89 -29.89 -9.97 -0.72
CA LEU A 89 -29.03 -9.26 0.23
C LEU A 89 -29.84 -8.68 1.40
N THR A 90 -29.18 -8.53 2.53
CA THR A 90 -29.67 -7.67 3.62
C THR A 90 -29.55 -6.20 3.23
N ALA A 91 -30.32 -5.33 3.90
CA ALA A 91 -30.20 -3.88 3.72
C ALA A 91 -28.76 -3.37 3.96
N GLN A 92 -28.07 -3.93 4.96
CA GLN A 92 -26.68 -3.61 5.27
C GLN A 92 -25.71 -4.06 4.16
N GLN A 93 -25.93 -5.22 3.54
CA GLN A 93 -25.11 -5.69 2.42
C GLN A 93 -25.31 -4.85 1.16
N ARG A 94 -26.56 -4.52 0.80
CA ARG A 94 -26.87 -3.62 -0.33
C ARG A 94 -26.17 -2.27 -0.17
N TRP A 95 -26.25 -1.72 1.03
CA TRP A 95 -25.55 -0.50 1.40
C TRP A 95 -24.03 -0.61 1.30
N TYR A 96 -23.46 -1.74 1.77
CA TYR A 96 -22.02 -1.99 1.67
C TYR A 96 -21.57 -1.97 0.21
N TYR A 97 -22.26 -2.69 -0.68
CA TYR A 97 -21.91 -2.73 -2.10
C TYR A 97 -22.17 -1.38 -2.80
N LYS A 98 -23.25 -0.66 -2.48
CA LYS A 98 -23.55 0.68 -3.01
C LYS A 98 -22.44 1.69 -2.71
N ARG A 99 -21.82 1.60 -1.53
CA ARG A 99 -20.75 2.52 -1.09
C ARG A 99 -19.34 1.93 -1.21
N ARG A 100 -19.20 0.71 -1.70
CA ARG A 100 -17.90 0.01 -1.75
C ARG A 100 -16.93 0.74 -2.64
N GLU A 101 -17.35 1.08 -3.85
CA GLU A 101 -16.51 1.76 -4.84
C GLU A 101 -16.12 3.15 -4.36
N HIS A 102 -17.08 3.96 -3.90
CA HIS A 102 -16.78 5.28 -3.34
C HIS A 102 -15.83 5.22 -2.13
N ARG A 103 -15.95 4.21 -1.26
CA ARG A 103 -15.00 4.03 -0.13
C ARG A 103 -13.62 3.59 -0.59
N ILE A 104 -13.52 2.80 -1.66
CA ILE A 104 -12.25 2.41 -2.27
C ILE A 104 -11.58 3.67 -2.84
N GLU A 105 -12.31 4.45 -3.63
CA GLU A 105 -11.84 5.69 -4.25
C GLU A 105 -11.33 6.70 -3.21
N VAL A 106 -12.13 7.04 -2.20
CA VAL A 106 -11.73 7.97 -1.12
C VAL A 106 -10.49 7.47 -0.37
N LYS A 107 -10.39 6.16 -0.16
CA LYS A 107 -9.23 5.55 0.50
C LYS A 107 -7.98 5.63 -0.38
N ASP A 108 -8.11 5.39 -1.67
CA ASP A 108 -7.01 5.42 -2.63
C ASP A 108 -6.54 6.85 -2.87
N GLU A 109 -7.44 7.83 -2.96
CA GLU A 109 -7.08 9.25 -2.97
C GLU A 109 -6.33 9.67 -1.70
N ARG A 110 -6.81 9.26 -0.52
CA ARG A 110 -6.15 9.57 0.75
C ARG A 110 -4.74 8.98 0.77
N ARG A 111 -4.56 7.76 0.27
CA ARG A 111 -3.25 7.11 0.15
C ARG A 111 -2.34 7.83 -0.83
N ALA A 112 -2.85 8.23 -1.99
CA ALA A 112 -2.10 9.00 -2.98
C ALA A 112 -1.63 10.35 -2.39
N ARG A 113 -2.50 11.06 -1.66
CA ARG A 113 -2.13 12.29 -0.93
C ARG A 113 -1.05 12.05 0.12
N LEU A 114 -1.11 10.94 0.85
CA LEU A 114 -0.10 10.59 1.84
C LEU A 114 1.24 10.22 1.20
N GLN A 115 1.23 9.42 0.12
CA GLN A 115 2.43 9.05 -0.64
C GLN A 115 3.13 10.28 -1.23
N ARG A 116 2.36 11.20 -1.82
CA ARG A 116 2.88 12.48 -2.33
C ARG A 116 3.52 13.30 -1.23
N TRP A 117 2.80 13.56 -0.15
CA TRP A 117 3.32 14.32 0.98
C TRP A 117 4.62 13.70 1.51
N PHE A 118 4.70 12.37 1.59
CA PHE A 118 5.89 11.70 2.09
C PHE A 118 7.06 11.75 1.11
N TYR A 119 6.78 11.73 -0.20
CA TYR A 119 7.78 11.95 -1.23
C TYR A 119 8.38 13.37 -1.14
N GLU A 120 7.52 14.39 -0.98
CA GLU A 120 7.92 15.79 -0.80
C GLU A 120 8.73 15.98 0.49
N PHE A 121 8.24 15.44 1.61
CA PHE A 121 8.98 15.43 2.87
C PHE A 121 10.39 14.84 2.72
N LYS A 122 10.53 13.69 2.04
CA LYS A 122 11.84 13.10 1.78
C LYS A 122 12.73 13.94 0.88
N ARG A 123 12.15 14.66 -0.09
CA ARG A 123 12.89 15.51 -1.02
C ARG A 123 13.47 16.74 -0.31
N ASP A 124 12.68 17.32 0.58
CA ASP A 124 12.97 18.63 1.16
C ASP A 124 13.75 18.51 2.48
N GLU A 125 13.51 17.47 3.27
CA GLU A 125 13.98 17.37 4.65
C GLU A 125 14.93 16.19 4.92
N VAL A 126 15.12 15.27 3.96
CA VAL A 126 15.80 14.00 4.22
C VAL A 126 16.93 13.74 3.23
N GLU A 127 18.09 13.44 3.77
CA GLU A 127 19.22 12.90 3.02
C GLU A 127 19.85 11.72 3.78
N CYS A 128 20.63 10.90 3.07
CA CYS A 128 21.35 9.81 3.70
C CYS A 128 22.43 10.34 4.64
N THR A 129 22.30 10.03 5.93
CA THR A 129 23.27 10.43 6.97
C THR A 129 24.70 9.95 6.73
N ARG A 130 24.91 8.94 5.87
CA ARG A 130 26.25 8.40 5.55
C ARG A 130 26.89 8.96 4.29
N CYS A 131 26.10 9.40 3.32
CA CYS A 131 26.64 9.73 1.99
C CYS A 131 25.96 10.90 1.28
N GLY A 132 25.01 11.59 1.92
CA GLY A 132 24.33 12.76 1.35
C GLY A 132 23.43 12.47 0.14
N GLU A 133 23.08 11.20 -0.11
CA GLU A 133 22.11 10.87 -1.16
C GLU A 133 20.74 11.46 -0.78
N GLY A 134 20.23 12.39 -1.58
CA GLY A 134 18.96 13.09 -1.34
C GLY A 134 17.79 12.62 -2.21
N ARG A 135 17.98 11.66 -3.13
CA ARG A 135 16.87 11.20 -3.99
C ARG A 135 15.79 10.49 -3.16
N PRO A 136 14.52 10.97 -3.13
CA PRO A 136 13.49 10.46 -2.23
C PRO A 136 13.25 8.94 -2.30
N ARG A 137 13.29 8.38 -3.51
CA ARG A 137 13.07 6.93 -3.72
C ARG A 137 14.24 6.06 -3.27
N ALA A 138 15.44 6.65 -3.21
CA ALA A 138 16.63 5.98 -2.75
C ALA A 138 16.73 5.98 -1.22
N LEU A 139 15.88 6.71 -0.49
CA LEU A 139 15.94 6.84 0.97
C LEU A 139 15.06 5.80 1.68
N ASP A 140 15.65 5.16 2.70
CA ASP A 140 15.04 4.26 3.66
C ASP A 140 15.30 4.75 5.09
N PHE A 141 14.50 4.23 6.02
CA PHE A 141 14.59 4.53 7.45
C PHE A 141 15.06 3.28 8.18
N HIS A 142 16.29 3.33 8.70
CA HIS A 142 16.95 2.23 9.41
C HIS A 142 16.61 2.27 10.90
N HIS A 143 16.08 1.17 11.43
CA HIS A 143 15.80 1.01 12.85
C HIS A 143 17.03 0.50 13.60
N THR A 144 17.37 1.14 14.73
CA THR A 144 18.45 0.73 15.63
C THR A 144 17.99 -0.15 16.81
N GLY A 145 16.68 -0.38 16.96
CA GLY A 145 16.07 -1.14 18.05
C GLY A 145 14.93 -2.07 17.59
N GLU A 146 14.02 -2.43 18.52
CA GLU A 146 12.87 -3.27 18.18
C GLU A 146 11.93 -2.56 17.20
N LYS A 147 11.54 -3.30 16.16
CA LYS A 147 10.74 -2.78 15.06
C LYS A 147 9.26 -2.98 15.33
N GLU A 148 8.51 -1.89 15.49
CA GLU A 148 7.04 -1.95 15.52
C GLU A 148 6.49 -1.99 14.09
N HIS A 149 6.85 -1.02 13.24
CA HIS A 149 6.37 -0.94 11.85
C HIS A 149 7.43 -0.37 10.89
N ALA A 150 7.46 -0.86 9.64
CA ALA A 150 8.25 -0.20 8.61
C ALA A 150 7.54 1.09 8.15
N VAL A 151 8.25 2.21 8.05
CA VAL A 151 7.68 3.49 7.59
C VAL A 151 6.96 3.33 6.24
N SER A 152 7.55 2.60 5.29
CA SER A 152 6.94 2.30 3.98
C SER A 152 5.59 1.56 4.11
N LYS A 153 5.45 0.67 5.10
CA LYS A 153 4.20 -0.02 5.38
C LYS A 153 3.15 0.92 5.98
N MET A 154 3.55 1.85 6.84
CA MET A 154 2.64 2.86 7.41
C MET A 154 2.04 3.76 6.32
N ILE A 155 2.83 4.12 5.30
CA ILE A 155 2.34 4.86 4.13
C ILE A 155 1.34 4.02 3.33
N ALA A 156 1.66 2.75 3.04
CA ALA A 156 0.76 1.86 2.30
C ALA A 156 -0.57 1.58 3.04
N ASP A 157 -0.50 1.49 4.37
CA ASP A 157 -1.65 1.26 5.24
C ASP A 157 -2.46 2.54 5.52
N GLY A 158 -1.95 3.73 5.14
CA GLY A 158 -2.68 5.00 5.25
C GLY A 158 -2.70 5.61 6.65
N TYR A 159 -1.61 5.47 7.41
CA TYR A 159 -1.46 6.06 8.75
C TYR A 159 -1.55 7.59 8.72
N SER A 160 -1.76 8.22 9.87
CA SER A 160 -1.71 9.68 9.97
C SER A 160 -0.28 10.19 9.79
N LYS A 161 -0.14 11.40 9.22
CA LYS A 161 1.17 12.06 9.03
C LYS A 161 1.97 12.13 10.34
N GLN A 162 1.30 12.49 11.43
CA GLN A 162 1.91 12.56 12.76
C GLN A 162 2.54 11.22 13.18
N ARG A 163 1.81 10.11 13.06
CA ARG A 163 2.35 8.80 13.43
C ARG A 163 3.52 8.38 12.54
N VAL A 164 3.50 8.77 11.27
CA VAL A 164 4.62 8.53 10.35
C VAL A 164 5.85 9.31 10.80
N LEU A 165 5.71 10.59 11.18
CA LEU A 165 6.82 11.41 11.66
C LEU A 165 7.40 10.87 12.98
N GLU A 166 6.54 10.49 13.92
CA GLU A 166 6.96 9.85 15.17
C GLU A 166 7.78 8.57 14.93
N GLU A 167 7.47 7.80 13.88
CA GLU A 167 8.28 6.65 13.47
C GLU A 167 9.61 7.07 12.85
N VAL A 168 9.57 8.07 11.96
CA VAL A 168 10.76 8.59 11.28
C VAL A 168 11.79 9.12 12.27
N ASP A 169 11.35 9.81 13.33
CA ASP A 169 12.23 10.36 14.38
C ASP A 169 12.97 9.27 15.17
N ARG A 170 12.44 8.03 15.19
CA ARG A 170 13.09 6.86 15.80
C ARG A 170 14.06 6.14 14.86
N CYS A 171 14.19 6.60 13.62
CA CYS A 171 14.98 5.93 12.59
C CYS A 171 16.20 6.76 12.17
N ILE A 172 17.20 6.09 11.62
CA ILE A 172 18.33 6.72 10.93
C ILE A 172 18.05 6.75 9.42
N PRO A 173 17.93 7.93 8.79
CA PRO A 173 17.80 8.03 7.35
C PRO A 173 19.05 7.54 6.63
N LEU A 174 18.90 6.52 5.79
CA LEU A 174 19.97 5.94 4.98
C LEU A 174 19.47 5.72 3.56
N CYS A 175 20.34 5.91 2.56
CA CYS A 175 20.01 5.43 1.22
C CYS A 175 20.03 3.89 1.19
N VAL A 176 19.32 3.27 0.24
CA VAL A 176 19.22 1.81 0.14
C VAL A 176 20.59 1.15 0.05
N ASN A 177 21.52 1.74 -0.70
CA ASN A 177 22.89 1.24 -0.79
C ASN A 177 23.59 1.20 0.58
N CYS A 178 23.55 2.31 1.33
CA CYS A 178 24.12 2.40 2.67
C CYS A 178 23.40 1.49 3.68
N HIS A 179 22.08 1.42 3.60
CA HIS A 179 21.26 0.56 4.44
C HIS A 179 21.57 -0.92 4.21
N ARG A 180 21.79 -1.33 2.96
CA ARG A 180 22.20 -2.70 2.62
C ARG A 180 23.60 -3.04 3.10
N LYS A 181 24.54 -2.10 3.03
CA LYS A 181 25.89 -2.30 3.59
C LYS A 181 25.83 -2.54 5.10
N GLU A 182 24.92 -1.86 5.80
CA GLU A 182 24.74 -2.04 7.24
C GLU A 182 24.25 -3.45 7.60
N HIS A 183 23.30 -3.98 6.83
CA HIS A 183 22.77 -5.33 7.03
C HIS A 183 23.52 -6.41 6.24
N TYR A 184 24.69 -6.09 5.68
CA TYR A 184 25.41 -7.05 4.85
C TYR A 184 26.11 -8.10 5.72
N ASP A 185 25.58 -9.32 5.70
CA ASP A 185 26.12 -10.51 6.36
C ASP A 185 26.85 -11.46 5.38
N GLY A 186 27.07 -11.00 4.16
CA GLY A 186 27.66 -11.78 3.08
C GLY A 186 29.19 -11.93 3.19
N PRO A 187 29.78 -12.76 2.32
CA PRO A 187 31.23 -12.87 2.22
C PRO A 187 31.85 -11.53 1.87
N ASP A 188 32.99 -11.22 2.48
CA ASP A 188 33.77 -10.04 2.13
C ASP A 188 34.10 -10.03 0.63
N PRO A 189 33.70 -8.99 -0.13
CA PRO A 189 33.97 -8.87 -1.56
C PRO A 189 35.45 -9.05 -1.94
N GLU A 190 36.38 -8.65 -1.06
CA GLU A 190 37.83 -8.78 -1.29
C GLU A 190 38.28 -10.24 -1.29
N HIS A 191 37.55 -11.10 -0.56
CA HIS A 191 37.86 -12.51 -0.37
C HIS A 191 37.01 -13.45 -1.26
N LEU A 192 36.18 -12.90 -2.15
CA LEU A 192 35.43 -13.70 -3.12
C LEU A 192 36.39 -14.28 -4.18
N PRO A 193 36.16 -15.51 -4.68
CA PRO A 193 36.93 -16.02 -5.82
C PRO A 193 36.64 -15.20 -7.09
N SER A 194 37.55 -15.20 -8.05
CA SER A 194 37.29 -14.66 -9.40
C SER A 194 36.10 -15.40 -10.01
N TRP A 195 35.17 -14.67 -10.63
CA TRP A 195 34.04 -15.29 -11.30
C TRP A 195 34.52 -16.14 -12.50
N PRO A 196 34.22 -17.46 -12.56
CA PRO A 196 34.57 -18.27 -13.71
C PRO A 196 33.55 -18.11 -14.85
N ASP A 197 34.02 -17.96 -16.08
CA ASP A 197 33.20 -17.76 -17.30
C ASP A 197 32.10 -18.81 -17.54
N ARG A 198 32.27 -20.03 -17.00
CA ARG A 198 31.26 -21.10 -17.01
C ARG A 198 31.23 -21.90 -15.71
N PRO A 199 30.02 -22.21 -15.19
CA PRO A 199 29.85 -23.21 -14.14
C PRO A 199 30.36 -24.58 -14.59
N ARG A 200 31.23 -25.22 -13.80
CA ARG A 200 31.56 -26.64 -13.98
C ARG A 200 30.53 -27.48 -13.22
N GLU A 201 30.02 -28.56 -13.82
CA GLU A 201 29.18 -29.52 -13.12
C GLU A 201 29.99 -30.21 -12.02
N VAL A 202 29.55 -30.08 -10.76
CA VAL A 202 30.10 -30.75 -9.59
C VAL A 202 29.02 -31.60 -8.91
N GLN A 203 29.42 -32.66 -8.20
CA GLN A 203 28.54 -33.58 -7.47
C GLN A 203 27.55 -32.82 -6.57
N GLU A 204 26.27 -33.23 -6.59
CA GLU A 204 25.14 -32.55 -5.93
C GLU A 204 25.36 -32.35 -4.42
N PRO A 205 25.65 -31.12 -3.96
CA PRO A 205 25.72 -30.79 -2.55
C PRO A 205 24.32 -30.74 -1.91
N SER A 206 24.25 -30.66 -0.58
CA SER A 206 22.97 -30.46 0.10
C SER A 206 22.29 -29.15 -0.34
N LYS A 207 20.95 -29.04 -0.18
CA LYS A 207 20.18 -27.83 -0.55
C LYS A 207 20.78 -26.53 0.07
N ARG A 208 21.28 -26.59 1.30
CA ARG A 208 21.87 -25.44 2.03
C ARG A 208 23.22 -25.02 1.45
N GLU A 209 24.08 -25.99 1.13
CA GLU A 209 25.39 -25.75 0.51
C GLU A 209 25.22 -25.14 -0.87
N ARG A 210 24.31 -25.69 -1.69
CA ARG A 210 24.00 -25.14 -3.02
C ARG A 210 23.50 -23.69 -2.99
N ARG A 211 22.73 -23.29 -1.97
CA ARG A 211 22.28 -21.89 -1.82
C ARG A 211 23.45 -20.96 -1.50
N THR A 212 24.35 -21.40 -0.63
CA THR A 212 25.54 -20.63 -0.21
C THR A 212 26.52 -20.46 -1.37
N GLU A 213 26.77 -21.53 -2.12
CA GLU A 213 27.58 -21.52 -3.33
C GLU A 213 27.04 -20.54 -4.37
N ARG A 214 25.74 -20.63 -4.70
CA ARG A 214 25.11 -19.72 -5.66
C ARG A 214 25.12 -18.27 -5.22
N ARG A 215 24.93 -18.00 -3.92
CA ARG A 215 25.08 -16.64 -3.37
C ARG A 215 26.50 -16.10 -3.57
N ARG A 216 27.52 -16.92 -3.31
CA ARG A 216 28.94 -16.55 -3.55
C ARG A 216 29.19 -16.32 -5.05
N TRP A 217 28.68 -17.18 -5.92
CA TRP A 217 28.83 -17.07 -7.36
C TRP A 217 28.20 -15.78 -7.91
N VAL A 218 26.98 -15.45 -7.47
CA VAL A 218 26.29 -14.21 -7.86
C VAL A 218 27.00 -12.98 -7.28
N ALA A 219 27.50 -13.05 -6.04
CA ALA A 219 28.27 -11.96 -5.44
C ALA A 219 29.58 -11.70 -6.19
N ALA A 220 30.28 -12.77 -6.61
CA ALA A 220 31.48 -12.67 -7.44
C ALA A 220 31.17 -12.03 -8.80
N TYR A 221 30.08 -12.46 -9.46
CA TYR A 221 29.62 -11.80 -10.69
C TYR A 221 29.37 -10.30 -10.48
N LYS A 222 28.67 -9.92 -9.41
CA LYS A 222 28.38 -8.51 -9.10
C LYS A 222 29.65 -7.72 -8.83
N ARG A 223 30.64 -8.29 -8.14
CA ARG A 223 31.94 -7.64 -7.90
C ARG A 223 32.70 -7.42 -9.20
N ASP A 224 32.74 -8.45 -10.06
CA ASP A 224 33.49 -8.43 -11.32
C ASP A 224 32.70 -7.71 -12.44
N SER A 225 31.44 -7.36 -12.19
CA SER A 225 30.67 -6.45 -13.04
C SER A 225 31.28 -5.05 -13.02
N ASN A 226 31.10 -4.29 -14.09
CA ASN A 226 31.59 -2.91 -14.21
C ASN A 226 30.78 -1.90 -13.35
N GLY A 227 30.20 -2.36 -12.23
CA GLY A 227 29.34 -1.61 -11.34
C GLY A 227 27.95 -1.30 -11.91
N CYS A 228 27.24 -0.41 -11.22
CA CYS A 228 25.94 0.11 -11.66
C CYS A 228 26.07 0.81 -13.02
N ARG A 229 25.28 0.41 -14.01
CA ARG A 229 25.25 1.03 -15.36
C ARG A 229 24.95 2.54 -15.33
N ARG A 230 24.23 3.03 -14.31
CA ARG A 230 23.82 4.45 -14.22
C ARG A 230 24.81 5.34 -13.47
N CYS A 231 25.47 4.83 -12.42
CA CYS A 231 26.27 5.68 -11.52
C CYS A 231 27.62 5.08 -11.10
N GLY A 232 27.98 3.88 -11.59
CA GLY A 232 29.28 3.25 -11.30
C GLY A 232 29.44 2.67 -9.90
N ALA A 233 28.46 2.81 -9.00
CA ALA A 233 28.53 2.17 -7.67
C ALA A 233 28.76 0.65 -7.81
N ALA A 234 29.80 0.11 -7.16
CA ALA A 234 30.32 -1.22 -7.47
C ALA A 234 30.24 -2.24 -6.31
N HIS A 235 29.87 -1.83 -5.10
CA HIS A 235 29.83 -2.75 -3.96
C HIS A 235 28.77 -3.85 -4.19
N PRO A 236 29.12 -5.16 -4.13
CA PRO A 236 28.20 -6.25 -4.49
C PRO A 236 26.89 -6.27 -3.70
N ALA A 237 26.93 -5.91 -2.42
CA ALA A 237 25.73 -5.78 -1.57
C ALA A 237 24.73 -4.73 -2.10
N CYS A 238 25.22 -3.72 -2.81
CA CYS A 238 24.42 -2.62 -3.33
C CYS A 238 23.89 -2.89 -4.74
N LEU A 239 24.37 -3.92 -5.43
CA LEU A 239 24.02 -4.19 -6.83
C LEU A 239 22.84 -5.14 -6.95
N ASP A 240 21.98 -4.90 -7.94
CA ASP A 240 20.79 -5.66 -8.31
C ASP A 240 20.73 -5.90 -9.82
N PHE A 241 19.98 -6.93 -10.21
CA PHE A 241 19.72 -7.28 -11.61
C PHE A 241 18.37 -6.69 -12.03
N HIS A 242 18.41 -5.60 -12.79
CA HIS A 242 17.24 -4.94 -13.36
C HIS A 242 16.88 -5.57 -14.70
N HIS A 243 15.61 -5.88 -14.91
CA HIS A 243 15.12 -6.42 -16.17
C HIS A 243 14.50 -5.28 -16.98
N GLU A 244 14.91 -5.11 -18.24
CA GLU A 244 14.32 -4.10 -19.14
C GLU A 244 13.07 -4.63 -19.89
N THR A 245 12.81 -5.94 -19.86
CA THR A 245 11.69 -6.60 -20.57
C THR A 245 10.99 -7.63 -19.68
N ASP A 246 9.90 -8.22 -20.19
CA ASP A 246 9.10 -9.22 -19.48
C ASP A 246 9.94 -10.39 -18.92
N LYS A 247 9.62 -10.73 -17.68
CA LYS A 247 10.41 -11.55 -16.75
C LYS A 247 9.84 -12.97 -16.68
N GLU A 248 10.72 -13.97 -16.67
CA GLU A 248 10.32 -15.33 -16.27
C GLU A 248 10.50 -15.55 -14.75
N MET A 249 11.59 -15.05 -14.14
CA MET A 249 11.81 -15.16 -12.68
C MET A 249 12.90 -14.22 -12.16
N GLU A 250 12.84 -13.84 -10.89
CA GLU A 250 13.86 -13.01 -10.23
C GLU A 250 15.13 -13.82 -9.90
N ILE A 251 16.32 -13.28 -10.14
CA ILE A 251 17.60 -13.99 -9.85
C ILE A 251 17.69 -14.42 -8.37
N SER A 252 17.21 -13.58 -7.45
CA SER A 252 17.06 -13.86 -6.01
C SER A 252 16.24 -15.14 -5.75
N HIS A 253 15.13 -15.29 -6.49
CA HIS A 253 14.26 -16.46 -6.45
C HIS A 253 14.93 -17.68 -7.08
N MET A 254 15.60 -17.53 -8.22
CA MET A 254 16.34 -18.64 -8.85
C MET A 254 17.42 -19.22 -7.91
N VAL A 255 18.15 -18.35 -7.20
CA VAL A 255 19.13 -18.75 -6.18
C VAL A 255 18.45 -19.48 -5.01
N SER A 256 17.29 -18.98 -4.55
CA SER A 256 16.56 -19.55 -3.41
C SER A 256 15.88 -20.87 -3.74
N PHE A 257 15.33 -21.03 -4.93
CA PHE A 257 14.77 -22.28 -5.46
C PHE A 257 15.85 -23.26 -5.92
N GLY A 258 17.10 -22.82 -6.00
CA GLY A 258 18.23 -23.67 -6.31
C GLY A 258 18.31 -24.11 -7.77
N ARG A 259 17.92 -23.23 -8.71
CA ARG A 259 18.09 -23.44 -10.15
C ARG A 259 19.57 -23.62 -10.52
N SER A 260 19.85 -24.30 -11.62
CA SER A 260 21.23 -24.54 -12.07
C SER A 260 21.97 -23.21 -12.31
N LEU A 261 23.30 -23.22 -12.19
CA LEU A 261 24.09 -22.02 -12.47
C LEU A 261 23.98 -21.60 -13.95
N CYS A 262 23.75 -22.56 -14.86
CA CYS A 262 23.48 -22.28 -16.28
C CYS A 262 22.18 -21.49 -16.49
N GLU A 263 21.09 -21.88 -15.80
CA GLU A 263 19.82 -21.14 -15.85
C GLU A 263 19.97 -19.74 -15.26
N ILE A 264 20.61 -19.62 -14.09
CA ILE A 264 20.87 -18.33 -13.45
C ILE A 264 21.69 -17.43 -14.37
N TYR A 265 22.75 -17.96 -14.99
CA TYR A 265 23.58 -17.21 -15.93
C TYR A 265 22.80 -16.77 -17.18
N ALA A 266 21.96 -17.65 -17.74
CA ALA A 266 21.11 -17.32 -18.87
C ALA A 266 20.17 -16.14 -18.56
N GLU A 267 19.62 -16.08 -17.35
CA GLU A 267 18.76 -14.97 -16.92
C GLU A 267 19.55 -13.69 -16.63
N ILE A 268 20.72 -13.79 -15.98
CA ILE A 268 21.60 -12.63 -15.74
C ILE A 268 21.97 -11.90 -17.04
N ARG A 269 22.16 -12.64 -18.15
CA ARG A 269 22.47 -12.03 -19.46
C ARG A 269 21.35 -11.18 -20.05
N LYS A 270 20.13 -11.31 -19.56
CA LYS A 270 18.98 -10.45 -19.92
C LYS A 270 18.88 -9.21 -19.04
N CYS A 271 19.67 -9.16 -17.97
CA CYS A 271 19.59 -8.12 -16.95
C CYS A 271 20.63 -7.02 -17.16
N VAL A 272 20.30 -5.84 -16.67
CA VAL A 272 21.22 -4.72 -16.46
C VAL A 272 21.59 -4.65 -14.99
N VAL A 273 22.87 -4.49 -14.68
CA VAL A 273 23.32 -4.30 -13.29
C VAL A 273 23.10 -2.84 -12.88
N LEU A 274 22.26 -2.62 -11.87
CA LEU A 274 22.02 -1.31 -11.25
C LEU A 274 22.30 -1.38 -9.76
N CYS A 275 22.72 -0.28 -9.14
CA CYS A 275 22.72 -0.21 -7.68
C CYS A 275 21.28 -0.06 -7.16
N ALA A 276 21.05 -0.43 -5.90
CA ALA A 276 19.72 -0.47 -5.29
C ALA A 276 19.01 0.90 -5.31
N ASN A 277 19.77 2.00 -5.16
CA ASN A 277 19.25 3.36 -5.33
C ASN A 277 18.69 3.55 -6.76
N CYS A 278 19.52 3.30 -7.78
CA CYS A 278 19.15 3.46 -9.20
C CYS A 278 18.08 2.47 -9.67
N HIS A 279 18.08 1.26 -9.11
CA HIS A 279 17.08 0.23 -9.38
C HIS A 279 15.69 0.68 -8.92
N ARG A 280 15.58 1.19 -7.68
CA ARG A 280 14.30 1.72 -7.17
C ARG A 280 13.77 2.90 -7.98
N GLU A 281 14.66 3.76 -8.48
CA GLU A 281 14.23 4.85 -9.35
C GLU A 281 13.70 4.38 -10.71
N ALA A 282 14.15 3.21 -11.18
CA ALA A 282 13.63 2.62 -12.40
C ALA A 282 12.27 1.94 -12.17
N ASP A 283 12.10 1.25 -11.04
CA ASP A 283 10.89 0.47 -10.76
C ASP A 283 9.71 1.31 -10.26
N ILE A 284 9.99 2.41 -9.55
CA ILE A 284 8.96 3.19 -8.86
C ILE A 284 8.89 4.59 -9.50
N PRO A 285 7.86 4.87 -10.33
CA PRO A 285 7.66 6.21 -10.87
C PRO A 285 7.42 7.20 -9.74
N ALA A 286 7.82 8.46 -9.95
CA ALA A 286 7.48 9.51 -9.00
C ALA A 286 5.95 9.71 -9.01
N PRO A 287 5.34 10.10 -7.88
CA PRO A 287 3.93 10.46 -7.88
C PRO A 287 3.71 11.62 -8.90
N PRO A 288 2.71 11.53 -9.79
CA PRO A 288 2.48 12.51 -10.87
C PRO A 288 2.18 13.89 -10.29
N ASP A 289 2.54 15.00 -10.94
CA ASP A 289 2.22 16.34 -10.43
C ASP A 289 0.68 16.55 -10.37
N PRO A 290 0.11 17.16 -9.31
CA PRO A 290 -1.32 17.52 -9.28
C PRO A 290 -1.80 18.35 -10.49
N GLY A 291 -0.91 19.01 -11.24
CA GLY A 291 -1.26 19.79 -12.43
C GLY A 291 -1.30 19.03 -13.77
N GLU A 292 -0.89 17.76 -13.83
CA GLU A 292 -0.75 17.03 -15.11
C GLU A 292 -1.92 16.08 -15.44
N THR A 293 -2.89 15.90 -14.55
CA THR A 293 -3.95 14.89 -14.74
C THR A 293 -5.16 15.34 -15.55
N ASP A 294 -5.23 16.60 -15.99
CA ASP A 294 -6.38 17.15 -16.76
C ASP A 294 -6.13 17.18 -18.27
N SER A 295 -5.22 16.35 -18.79
CA SER A 295 -4.89 16.31 -20.23
C SER A 295 -4.86 14.89 -20.78
N VAL A 296 -5.98 14.16 -20.65
CA VAL A 296 -6.30 12.98 -21.48
C VAL A 296 -7.79 12.97 -21.80
#